data_AF-A0A8D1B068-F1
#
_entry.id   AF-A0A8D1B068-F1
#
_cell.length_a   1.000
_cell.length_b   1.000
_cell.length_c   1.000
_cell.angle_alpha   90.00
_cell.angle_beta   90.00
_cell.angle_gamma   90.00
#
_symmetry.space_group_name_H-M   'P 1'
#
loop_
_entity.id
_entity.type
_entity.pdbx_description
1 polymer ?
#
loop_
_entity_poly.entity_id
_entity_poly.type
_entity_poly.pdbx_seq_one_letter_code
_entity_poly.pdbx_strand_id
1 'polypeptide(L)' 'MNFAAGRRALRWLPRPGTRPLTRAAMEVALRGARKILCVAEKNDAAKGIADLLAGGRVRRAELQSSGPL' A
#
# COMPACT_ATOMS: atom_id res chain seq x y z
N MET A 1 -8.99 14.07 -5.77
CA MET A 1 -8.21 13.25 -4.80
C MET A 1 -6.72 13.58 -4.93
N ASN A 2 -6.08 13.95 -3.83
CA ASN A 2 -4.77 14.63 -3.79
C ASN A 2 -3.58 13.71 -4.10
N PHE A 3 -3.29 13.45 -5.38
CA PHE A 3 -2.05 12.83 -5.84
C PHE A 3 -0.78 13.61 -5.44
N ALA A 4 -0.91 14.89 -5.06
CA ALA A 4 0.19 15.74 -4.61
C ALA A 4 0.74 15.35 -3.23
N ALA A 5 -0.09 14.82 -2.32
CA ALA A 5 0.34 14.46 -0.97
C ALA A 5 1.24 13.20 -0.95
N GLY A 6 0.93 12.22 -1.81
CA GLY A 6 1.74 11.01 -1.97
C GLY A 6 3.15 11.29 -2.48
N ARG A 7 3.30 12.28 -3.39
CA ARG A 7 4.62 12.70 -3.91
C ARG A 7 5.52 13.30 -2.82
N ARG A 8 4.95 13.99 -1.82
CA ARG A 8 5.73 14.52 -0.69
C ARG A 8 6.22 13.41 0.23
N ALA A 9 5.39 12.40 0.50
CA ALA A 9 5.78 11.24 1.32
C ALA A 9 6.87 10.39 0.63
N LEU A 10 6.79 10.21 -0.70
CA LEU A 10 7.81 9.52 -1.49
C LEU A 10 9.20 10.18 -1.39
N ARG A 11 9.27 11.50 -1.11
CA ARG A 11 10.55 12.21 -0.91
C ARG A 11 11.25 11.85 0.40
N TRP A 12 10.52 11.29 1.36
CA TRP A 12 11.03 10.81 2.64
C TRP A 12 11.36 9.31 2.63
N LEU A 13 11.03 8.59 1.55
CA LEU A 13 11.53 7.24 1.42
C LEU A 13 13.04 7.29 1.14
N PRO A 14 13.84 6.47 1.85
CA PRO A 14 15.26 6.32 1.57
C PRO A 14 15.46 6.05 0.08
N ARG A 15 16.36 6.79 -0.56
CA ARG A 15 16.75 6.49 -1.95
C ARG A 15 17.25 5.05 -1.98
N PRO A 16 16.69 4.16 -2.81
CA PRO A 16 17.16 2.79 -2.94
C PRO A 16 18.52 2.83 -3.63
N GLY A 17 19.59 2.96 -2.83
CA GLY A 17 20.97 3.05 -3.29
C GLY A 17 21.80 1.91 -2.70
N THR A 18 22.24 1.01 -3.58
CA THR A 18 23.46 0.17 -3.56
C THR A 18 23.80 -0.70 -2.35
N ARG A 19 23.03 -0.73 -1.25
CA ARG A 19 23.19 -1.77 -0.20
C ARG A 19 22.25 -2.94 -0.48
N PRO A 20 22.71 -4.21 -0.37
CA PRO A 20 21.81 -5.35 -0.41
C PRO A 20 20.79 -5.17 0.72
N LEU A 21 19.53 -5.02 0.35
CA LEU A 21 18.44 -4.86 1.31
C LEU A 21 18.29 -6.20 2.04
N THR A 22 18.83 -6.26 3.26
CA THR A 22 18.69 -7.45 4.10
C THR A 22 17.27 -7.56 4.62
N ARG A 23 16.80 -8.79 4.83
CA ARG A 23 15.49 -9.05 5.45
C ARG A 23 15.35 -8.33 6.80
N ALA A 24 16.40 -8.36 7.62
CA ALA A 24 16.43 -7.67 8.92
C ALA A 24 16.21 -6.15 8.78
N ALA A 25 16.84 -5.49 7.79
CA ALA A 25 16.63 -4.08 7.54
C ALA A 25 15.18 -3.78 7.11
N MET A 26 14.58 -4.66 6.31
CA MET A 26 13.18 -4.54 5.88
C MET A 26 12.20 -4.75 7.06
N GLU A 27 12.46 -5.70 7.94
CA GLU A 27 11.66 -5.93 9.16
C GLU A 27 11.71 -4.74 10.13
N VAL A 28 12.89 -4.10 10.28
CA VAL A 28 13.03 -2.86 11.06
C VAL A 28 12.24 -1.71 10.42
N ALA A 29 12.30 -1.57 9.09
CA ALA A 29 11.59 -0.51 8.37
C ALA A 29 10.06 -0.65 8.43
N LEU A 30 9.55 -1.88 8.49
CA LEU A 30 8.11 -2.17 8.60
C LEU A 30 7.61 -2.24 10.05
N ARG A 31 8.50 -2.09 11.03
CA ARG A 31 8.17 -2.19 12.45
C ARG A 31 7.17 -1.09 12.84
N GLY A 32 5.96 -1.49 13.21
CA GLY A 32 4.88 -0.58 13.61
C GLY A 32 3.94 -0.14 12.47
N ALA A 33 4.19 -0.57 11.23
CA ALA A 33 3.24 -0.36 10.13
C ALA A 33 1.97 -1.19 10.36
N ARG A 34 0.84 -0.52 10.58
CA ARG A 34 -0.47 -1.19 10.78
C ARG A 34 -1.31 -1.28 9.51
N LYS A 35 -1.04 -0.42 8.52
CA LYS A 35 -1.74 -0.34 7.24
C LYS A 35 -0.72 -0.04 6.14
N ILE A 36 -0.81 -0.77 5.03
CA ILE A 36 0.05 -0.60 3.85
C ILE A 36 -0.87 -0.34 2.66
N LEU A 37 -0.59 0.73 1.90
CA LEU A 37 -1.33 1.06 0.69
C LEU A 37 -0.61 0.46 -0.52
N CYS A 38 -1.27 -0.49 -1.18
CA CYS A 38 -0.80 -1.08 -2.43
C CYS A 38 -1.61 -0.51 -3.60
N VAL A 39 -0.93 0.03 -4.62
CA VAL A 39 -1.56 0.61 -5.82
C VAL A 39 -1.08 -0.17 -7.04
N ALA A 40 -2.03 -0.65 -7.83
CA ALA A 40 -1.76 -1.18 -9.16
C ALA A 40 -2.33 -0.22 -10.21
N GLU A 41 -1.73 -0.21 -11.40
CA GLU A 41 -2.16 0.62 -12.53
C GLU A 41 -3.60 0.33 -12.95
N LYS A 42 -4.02 -0.94 -12.82
CA LYS A 42 -5.37 -1.42 -13.18
C LYS A 42 -6.09 -1.95 -11.95
N ASN A 43 -7.39 -1.68 -11.85
CA ASN A 43 -8.21 -2.15 -10.73
C ASN A 43 -8.29 -3.68 -10.69
N ASP A 44 -8.44 -4.33 -11.85
CA ASP A 44 -8.50 -5.79 -11.94
C ASP A 44 -7.20 -6.45 -11.46
N ALA A 45 -6.05 -5.82 -11.73
CA ALA A 45 -4.77 -6.28 -11.21
C ALA A 45 -4.71 -6.14 -9.68
N ALA A 46 -5.18 -5.02 -9.13
CA ALA A 46 -5.28 -4.86 -7.68
C ALA A 46 -6.18 -5.92 -7.05
N LYS A 47 -7.33 -6.20 -7.67
CA LYS A 47 -8.28 -7.22 -7.23
C LYS A 47 -7.67 -8.63 -7.27
N GLY A 48 -7.04 -9.00 -8.39
CA GLY A 48 -6.41 -10.31 -8.54
C GLY A 48 -5.27 -10.53 -7.54
N ILE A 49 -4.40 -9.54 -7.34
CA ILE A 49 -3.30 -9.63 -6.38
C ILE A 49 -3.83 -9.72 -4.94
N ALA A 50 -4.82 -8.90 -4.58
CA ALA A 50 -5.39 -8.93 -3.24
C ALA A 50 -6.06 -10.29 -2.94
N ASP A 51 -6.76 -10.86 -3.92
CA ASP A 51 -7.44 -12.15 -3.78
C ASP A 51 -6.46 -13.31 -3.56
N LEU A 52 -5.39 -13.35 -4.36
CA LEU A 52 -4.31 -14.34 -4.24
C LEU A 52 -3.59 -14.24 -2.89
N LEU A 53 -3.24 -13.04 -2.44
CA LEU A 53 -2.50 -12.82 -1.20
C LEU A 53 -3.36 -13.03 0.06
N ALA A 54 -4.65 -12.70 0.01
CA ALA A 54 -5.56 -12.84 1.14
C ALA A 54 -6.28 -14.21 1.20
N GLY A 55 -6.12 -15.04 0.16
CA GLY A 55 -6.85 -16.30 0.00
C GLY A 55 -8.36 -16.08 -0.07
N GLY A 56 -8.82 -15.08 -0.84
CA GLY A 56 -10.25 -14.76 -1.01
C GLY A 56 -10.90 -13.94 0.11
N ARG A 57 -10.17 -13.57 1.17
CA ARG A 57 -10.73 -12.85 2.35
C ARG A 57 -10.72 -11.33 2.25
N VAL A 58 -10.53 -10.77 1.06
CA VAL A 58 -10.47 -9.32 0.85
C VAL A 58 -11.85 -8.71 1.09
N ARG A 59 -12.03 -8.03 2.23
CA ARG A 59 -13.25 -7.25 2.49
C ARG A 59 -13.18 -5.98 1.66
N ARG A 60 -14.13 -5.81 0.74
CA ARG A 60 -14.31 -4.53 0.05
C ARG A 60 -14.72 -3.51 1.10
N ALA A 61 -13.84 -2.56 1.37
CA ALA A 61 -14.30 -1.26 1.82
C ALA A 61 -14.95 -0.61 0.60
N GLU A 62 -16.16 -1.06 0.26
CA GLU A 62 -17.07 -0.21 -0.48
C GLU A 62 -17.04 1.08 0.30
N LEU A 63 -16.61 2.17 -0.33
CA LEU A 63 -16.69 3.50 0.27
C LEU A 63 -18.07 3.53 0.89
N GLN A 64 -18.15 3.52 2.22
CA GLN A 64 -19.35 3.95 2.89
C GLN A 64 -19.49 5.39 2.42
N SER A 65 -20.22 5.54 1.31
CA SER A 65 -21.22 6.56 1.13
C SER A 65 -21.97 6.62 2.46
N SER A 66 -21.40 7.34 3.42
CA SER A 66 -22.19 8.14 4.33
C SER A 66 -23.14 8.89 3.40
N GLY A 67 -24.41 8.53 3.52
CA GLY A 67 -25.46 8.87 2.58
C GLY A 67 -25.69 10.37 2.45
N PRO A 68 -26.70 10.77 1.66
CA PRO A 68 -27.11 12.16 1.63
C PRO A 68 -27.79 12.53 2.96
N LEU A 69 -27.56 13.79 3.37
CA LEU A 69 -28.11 14.54 4.51
C LEU A 69 -27.27 14.50 5.80
#